data_AF-A0A2D9VCG9-F1
#
_entry.id   AF-A0A2D9VCG9-F1
#
_cell.length_a   1.000
_cell.length_b   1.000
_cell.length_c   1.000
_cell.angle_alpha   90.00
_cell.angle_beta   90.00
_cell.angle_gamma   90.00
#
_symmetry.space_group_name_H-M   'P 1'
#
loop_
_entity.id
_entity.type
_entity.pdbx_description
1 polymer ?
#
loop_
_entity_poly.entity_id
_entity_poly.type
_entity_poly.pdbx_seq_one_letter_code
_entity_poly.pdbx_strand_id
1 'polypeptide(L)'
;MNYKNIFILLSILLFSCVEELSITDFSEDYSDYEREIRVEASILPHKDTAIIRIDQSILITDDSLFDCIDDNSNWVGSGCVCGQYGGFPLEGCPGSEADCDNVGGKWTATLIGDYICILDKLSEEECNSSQYDFNWEIINDVGIDGLPGDPTDENENCEAEELSDKNSPCLTEPSEGEGNGVPDCGEPNVDELEEITEQSDIHLTNDDCLVKITRSENEECQFKFDENAGSMYNAAGLIGFANGSGCEIGDQIVLTQEDLDDLSYDYGAWRPDNCSPGFFEAMEESYELYIDCDGKIITSQEPEKIPYPVVFVDESDVNEDAIGSCAIGSESEIHDCLKTNEFELDEQQTFSICNDCDNRLTYISTSVWYQAIQYNDPFGNSCDDESDEEDSWYYYHGHPAVAYPPSETTNHFPPYPNTPVIYTNEEVVVSNSSFDRGCYRYEMLTFSDGYKNYYFSQLDLKDPERSNLRSGNEVIIGSFGIINSESIDFIIE
;
A
#
# COMPACT_ATOMS: atom_id res chain seq x y z
N MET A 1 44.00 33.28 11.54
CA MET A 1 42.66 33.10 12.13
C MET A 1 42.62 33.82 13.48
N ASN A 2 41.60 34.62 13.72
CA ASN A 2 41.51 35.47 14.90
C ASN A 2 40.94 34.64 16.07
N TYR A 3 41.74 34.41 17.12
CA TYR A 3 41.39 33.53 18.26
C TYR A 3 40.07 33.88 18.95
N LYS A 4 39.60 35.12 18.79
CA LYS A 4 38.26 35.56 19.22
C LYS A 4 37.11 34.83 18.51
N ASN A 5 37.23 34.58 17.21
CA ASN A 5 36.18 33.88 16.46
C ASN A 5 36.16 32.38 16.79
N ILE A 6 37.31 31.82 17.15
CA ILE A 6 37.42 30.42 17.62
C ILE A 6 36.76 30.27 18.99
N PHE A 7 36.98 31.22 19.93
CA PHE A 7 36.37 31.17 21.26
C PHE A 7 34.84 31.35 21.24
N ILE A 8 34.32 32.14 20.31
CA ILE A 8 32.87 32.31 20.12
C ILE A 8 32.26 31.02 19.54
N LEU A 9 32.88 30.41 18.53
CA LEU A 9 32.44 29.11 18.01
C LEU A 9 32.53 28.00 19.07
N LEU A 10 33.61 27.97 19.86
CA LEU A 10 33.76 27.02 20.97
C LEU A 10 32.70 27.23 22.05
N SER A 11 32.32 28.48 22.35
CA SER A 11 31.25 28.75 23.32
C SER A 11 29.86 28.37 22.78
N ILE A 12 29.60 28.55 21.49
CA ILE A 12 28.33 28.13 20.89
C ILE A 12 28.22 26.60 20.88
N LEU A 13 29.33 25.88 20.65
CA LEU A 13 29.39 24.42 20.69
C LEU A 13 29.40 23.83 22.12
N LEU A 14 29.85 24.58 23.13
CA LEU A 14 29.94 24.13 24.54
C LEU A 14 28.75 24.55 25.41
N PHE A 15 27.85 25.42 24.90
CA PHE A 15 26.68 25.93 25.64
C PHE A 15 25.37 25.80 24.84
N SER A 16 25.34 25.07 23.73
CA SER A 16 24.08 24.67 23.12
C SER A 16 23.51 23.50 23.92
N CYS A 17 22.53 23.77 24.78
CA CYS A 17 21.62 22.73 25.22
C CYS A 17 20.72 22.37 24.03
N VAL A 18 20.67 21.08 23.70
CA VAL A 18 19.59 20.52 22.89
C VAL A 18 18.53 20.12 23.92
N GLU A 19 17.35 20.70 23.81
CA GLU A 19 16.18 20.34 24.62
C GLU A 19 15.18 19.75 23.64
N GLU A 20 14.75 18.52 23.89
CA GLU A 20 13.67 17.92 23.15
C GLU A 20 12.37 18.59 23.59
N LEU A 21 11.63 19.11 22.62
CA LEU A 21 10.35 19.76 22.87
C LEU A 21 9.27 18.71 22.62
N SER A 22 8.48 18.42 23.66
CA SER A 22 7.32 17.57 23.47
C SER A 22 6.29 18.29 22.61
N ILE A 23 5.68 17.58 21.66
CA ILE A 23 4.59 18.18 20.87
C ILE A 23 3.37 18.51 21.73
N THR A 24 3.19 17.80 22.85
CA THR A 24 2.10 18.06 23.82
C THR A 24 2.28 19.37 24.57
N ASP A 25 3.49 19.93 24.63
CA ASP A 25 3.73 21.28 25.19
C ASP A 25 3.04 22.39 24.38
N PHE A 26 2.64 22.08 23.14
CA PHE A 26 1.89 22.96 22.25
C PHE A 26 0.40 22.63 22.20
N SER A 27 -0.10 21.70 23.00
CA SER A 27 -1.53 21.31 23.01
C SER A 27 -2.47 22.49 23.25
N GLU A 28 -2.08 23.46 24.10
CA GLU A 28 -2.85 24.68 24.34
C GLU A 28 -3.00 25.55 23.09
N ASP A 29 -2.06 25.51 22.14
CA ASP A 29 -2.13 26.28 20.89
C ASP A 29 -3.23 25.77 19.94
N TYR A 30 -3.74 24.55 20.19
CA TYR A 30 -4.77 23.89 19.39
C TYR A 30 -6.08 23.66 20.17
N SER A 31 -6.29 24.35 21.29
CA SER A 31 -7.49 24.18 22.14
C SER A 31 -8.82 24.46 21.43
N ASP A 32 -8.78 25.25 20.36
CA ASP A 32 -9.93 25.64 19.54
C ASP A 32 -10.00 24.84 18.22
N TYR A 33 -9.24 23.75 18.08
CA TYR A 33 -9.27 22.91 16.90
C TYR A 33 -10.63 22.20 16.75
N GLU A 34 -11.16 22.24 15.53
CA GLU A 34 -12.33 21.46 15.12
C GLU A 34 -11.86 20.39 14.13
N ARG A 35 -12.35 19.16 14.31
CA ARG A 35 -12.05 18.05 13.39
C ARG A 35 -12.50 18.40 11.99
N GLU A 36 -11.64 18.14 11.02
CA GLU A 36 -11.87 18.44 9.61
C GLU A 36 -12.25 17.17 8.87
N ILE A 37 -13.09 17.31 7.84
CA ILE A 37 -13.52 16.17 7.04
C ILE A 37 -12.55 15.99 5.86
N ARG A 38 -12.07 14.75 5.69
CA ARG A 38 -11.37 14.25 4.51
C ARG A 38 -12.27 13.26 3.78
N VAL A 39 -12.41 13.42 2.47
CA VAL A 39 -13.23 12.53 1.63
C VAL A 39 -12.39 12.00 0.48
N GLU A 40 -12.17 10.69 0.44
CA GLU A 40 -11.52 10.00 -0.68
C GLU A 40 -12.53 9.09 -1.36
N ALA A 41 -12.98 9.50 -2.54
CA ALA A 41 -14.06 8.85 -3.26
C ALA A 41 -13.60 8.45 -4.66
N SER A 42 -13.64 7.16 -4.97
CA SER A 42 -13.27 6.65 -6.29
C SER A 42 -14.32 5.67 -6.84
N ILE A 43 -14.64 5.84 -8.12
CA ILE A 43 -15.37 4.84 -8.91
C ILE A 43 -14.33 3.91 -9.56
N LEU A 44 -14.63 2.60 -9.54
CA LEU A 44 -13.82 1.53 -10.11
C LEU A 44 -14.66 0.79 -11.18
N PRO A 45 -14.68 1.26 -12.44
CA PRO A 45 -15.55 0.73 -13.49
C PRO A 45 -15.33 -0.75 -13.79
N HIS A 46 -14.07 -1.22 -13.77
CA HIS A 46 -13.70 -2.62 -14.04
C HIS A 46 -14.31 -3.61 -13.03
N LYS A 47 -14.77 -3.13 -11.87
CA LYS A 47 -15.43 -3.91 -10.81
C LYS A 47 -16.92 -3.57 -10.64
N ASP A 48 -17.48 -2.71 -11.50
CA ASP A 48 -18.83 -2.11 -11.38
C ASP A 48 -19.12 -1.64 -9.93
N THR A 49 -18.16 -0.94 -9.33
CA THR A 49 -18.25 -0.52 -7.93
C THR A 49 -17.63 0.86 -7.70
N ALA A 50 -17.76 1.34 -6.48
CA ALA A 50 -17.09 2.52 -5.98
C ALA A 50 -16.76 2.33 -4.50
N ILE A 51 -15.79 3.09 -4.00
CA ILE A 51 -15.44 3.14 -2.59
C ILE A 51 -15.28 4.59 -2.17
N ILE A 52 -15.83 4.94 -1.01
CA ILE A 52 -15.78 6.30 -0.48
C ILE A 52 -15.36 6.24 0.99
N ARG A 53 -14.24 6.84 1.34
CA ARG A 53 -13.83 7.06 2.73
C ARG A 53 -14.20 8.48 3.14
N ILE A 54 -14.78 8.60 4.33
CA ILE A 54 -15.18 9.88 4.92
C ILE A 54 -14.64 9.88 6.33
N ASP A 55 -13.50 10.54 6.52
CA ASP A 55 -12.72 10.46 7.74
C ASP A 55 -12.66 11.85 8.39
N GLN A 56 -12.60 11.87 9.72
CA GLN A 56 -12.35 13.06 10.52
C GLN A 56 -10.89 13.09 10.95
N SER A 57 -10.28 14.27 10.85
CA SER A 57 -8.92 14.46 11.33
C SER A 57 -8.88 14.49 12.86
N ILE A 58 -7.83 13.90 13.42
CA ILE A 58 -7.53 13.86 14.85
C ILE A 58 -6.38 14.82 15.16
N LEU A 59 -6.31 15.28 16.42
CA LEU A 59 -5.14 16.04 16.87
C LEU A 59 -3.96 15.08 17.05
N ILE A 60 -2.77 15.53 16.69
CA ILE A 60 -1.54 14.77 16.97
C ILE A 60 -1.27 14.62 18.48
N THR A 61 -1.93 15.43 19.30
CA THR A 61 -1.88 15.33 20.77
C THR A 61 -3.05 14.54 21.34
N ASP A 62 -3.91 13.97 20.50
CA ASP A 62 -4.97 13.07 20.94
C ASP A 62 -4.38 11.69 21.17
N ASP A 63 -4.14 11.36 22.44
CA ASP A 63 -3.58 10.09 22.88
C ASP A 63 -4.67 9.06 23.19
N SER A 64 -5.96 9.38 23.00
CA SER A 64 -7.03 8.42 23.28
C SER A 64 -7.09 7.24 22.31
N LEU A 65 -6.29 7.30 21.24
CA LEU A 65 -6.18 6.26 20.21
C LEU A 65 -4.93 5.39 20.39
N PHE A 66 -4.10 5.70 21.38
CA PHE A 66 -2.92 4.94 21.78
C PHE A 66 -3.11 4.61 23.27
N ASP A 67 -4.00 3.66 23.55
CA ASP A 67 -4.42 3.34 24.91
C ASP A 67 -3.63 2.19 25.56
N CYS A 68 -2.62 1.69 24.84
CA CYS A 68 -1.69 0.64 25.22
C CYS A 68 -2.37 -0.70 25.43
N ILE A 69 -3.39 -0.98 24.62
CA ILE A 69 -4.13 -2.24 24.64
C ILE A 69 -4.09 -2.83 23.24
N ASP A 70 -3.70 -4.09 23.16
CA ASP A 70 -3.92 -4.92 21.97
C ASP A 70 -5.43 -5.20 21.83
N ASP A 71 -6.09 -4.45 20.95
CA ASP A 71 -7.54 -4.43 20.77
C ASP A 71 -8.04 -5.55 19.84
N ASN A 72 -7.18 -6.07 18.96
CA ASN A 72 -7.53 -7.13 18.00
C ASN A 72 -6.95 -8.51 18.39
N SER A 73 -6.17 -8.59 19.46
CA SER A 73 -5.52 -9.80 19.99
C SER A 73 -4.46 -10.40 19.06
N ASN A 74 -3.77 -9.60 18.24
CA ASN A 74 -2.70 -10.04 17.34
C ASN A 74 -1.28 -9.91 17.95
N TRP A 75 -1.15 -9.45 19.20
CA TRP A 75 0.12 -9.41 19.90
C TRP A 75 0.60 -10.81 20.31
N VAL A 76 1.86 -11.12 20.01
CA VAL A 76 2.51 -12.39 20.36
C VAL A 76 3.75 -12.13 21.19
N GLY A 77 3.67 -12.32 22.51
CA GLY A 77 4.81 -12.00 23.37
C GLY A 77 6.08 -12.84 23.09
N SER A 78 5.93 -14.15 22.90
CA SER A 78 7.07 -15.04 22.61
C SER A 78 6.65 -16.34 21.93
N GLY A 79 7.59 -16.99 21.24
CA GLY A 79 7.32 -18.21 20.50
C GLY A 79 8.55 -19.09 20.29
N CYS A 80 8.29 -20.36 19.97
CA CYS A 80 9.35 -21.28 19.60
C CYS A 80 9.72 -21.09 18.13
N VAL A 81 11.01 -20.98 17.86
CA VAL A 81 11.54 -20.87 16.51
C VAL A 81 12.64 -21.89 16.27
N CYS A 82 13.03 -22.05 15.01
CA CYS A 82 14.11 -22.96 14.64
C CYS A 82 15.21 -22.25 13.83
N GLY A 83 16.47 -22.54 14.21
CA GLY A 83 17.66 -21.96 13.59
C GLY A 83 18.11 -20.64 14.23
N GLN A 84 19.14 -20.03 13.64
CA GLN A 84 19.92 -18.93 14.25
C GLN A 84 19.19 -17.57 14.27
N TYR A 85 18.12 -17.37 13.49
CA TYR A 85 17.42 -16.08 13.34
C TYR A 85 15.90 -16.23 13.31
N GLY A 86 15.39 -17.27 13.95
CA GLY A 86 13.95 -17.53 14.01
C GLY A 86 13.21 -17.75 12.67
N GLY A 87 13.91 -17.77 11.53
CA GLY A 87 13.25 -17.93 10.22
C GLY A 87 14.07 -18.59 9.10
N PHE A 88 15.41 -18.58 9.11
CA PHE A 88 16.26 -19.31 8.13
C PHE A 88 17.65 -19.61 8.68
N PRO A 89 18.40 -20.66 8.22
CA PRO A 89 18.18 -21.55 7.07
C PRO A 89 17.98 -23.03 7.45
N LEU A 90 17.49 -23.85 6.49
CA LEU A 90 17.22 -25.30 6.48
C LEU A 90 18.14 -26.26 7.28
N GLU A 91 19.27 -25.81 7.81
CA GLU A 91 20.15 -26.62 8.65
C GLU A 91 19.69 -26.61 10.12
N GLY A 92 19.22 -27.76 10.60
CA GLY A 92 18.84 -27.93 12.00
C GLY A 92 17.34 -27.89 12.27
N CYS A 93 16.50 -27.72 11.24
CA CYS A 93 15.03 -27.73 11.37
C CYS A 93 14.39 -29.00 10.76
N PRO A 94 13.14 -29.34 11.14
CA PRO A 94 12.39 -30.41 10.49
C PRO A 94 12.30 -30.19 8.97
N GLY A 95 12.73 -31.18 8.19
CA GLY A 95 12.78 -31.10 6.72
C GLY A 95 11.67 -31.87 6.01
N SER A 96 10.65 -32.33 6.75
CA SER A 96 9.50 -33.04 6.19
C SER A 96 8.27 -32.86 7.08
N GLU A 97 7.09 -32.97 6.48
CA GLU A 97 5.79 -32.94 7.18
C GLU A 97 5.76 -33.91 8.37
N ALA A 98 6.21 -35.14 8.17
CA ALA A 98 6.24 -36.15 9.24
C ALA A 98 7.16 -35.76 10.40
N ASP A 99 8.29 -35.13 10.13
CA ASP A 99 9.20 -34.65 11.19
C ASP A 99 8.60 -33.46 11.94
N CYS A 100 7.92 -32.57 11.22
CA CYS A 100 7.23 -31.40 11.78
C CYS A 100 6.08 -31.83 12.71
N ASP A 101 5.24 -32.75 12.26
CA ASP A 101 4.15 -33.32 13.07
C ASP A 101 4.68 -33.98 14.35
N ASN A 102 5.83 -34.66 14.27
CA ASN A 102 6.44 -35.36 15.41
C ASN A 102 6.92 -34.41 16.51
N VAL A 103 7.27 -33.17 16.15
CA VAL A 103 7.67 -32.13 17.11
C VAL A 103 6.50 -31.24 17.51
N GLY A 104 5.28 -31.51 17.02
CA GLY A 104 4.08 -30.72 17.31
C GLY A 104 3.96 -29.43 16.50
N GLY A 105 4.77 -29.27 15.44
CA GLY A 105 4.69 -28.11 14.54
C GLY A 105 3.64 -28.28 13.44
N LYS A 106 3.42 -27.20 12.69
CA LYS A 106 2.54 -27.14 11.51
C LYS A 106 3.41 -27.02 10.25
N TRP A 107 3.28 -27.98 9.33
CA TRP A 107 3.99 -27.96 8.05
C TRP A 107 3.28 -27.03 7.07
N THR A 108 3.90 -25.91 6.74
CA THR A 108 3.29 -24.81 5.99
C THR A 108 4.07 -24.53 4.71
N ALA A 109 3.36 -24.36 3.59
CA ALA A 109 3.95 -23.95 2.32
C ALA A 109 4.40 -22.49 2.40
N THR A 110 5.53 -22.15 1.77
CA THR A 110 6.04 -20.78 1.72
C THR A 110 5.81 -20.09 0.38
N LEU A 111 5.89 -18.76 0.40
CA LEU A 111 5.83 -17.85 -0.76
C LEU A 111 6.93 -18.09 -1.80
N ILE A 112 7.96 -18.88 -1.49
CA ILE A 112 9.06 -19.20 -2.41
C ILE A 112 8.99 -20.65 -2.92
N GLY A 113 7.86 -21.33 -2.73
CA GLY A 113 7.64 -22.70 -3.21
C GLY A 113 8.34 -23.79 -2.37
N ASP A 114 8.79 -23.45 -1.18
CA ASP A 114 9.34 -24.38 -0.19
C ASP A 114 8.30 -24.69 0.90
N TYR A 115 8.68 -25.49 1.89
CA TYR A 115 7.87 -25.73 3.09
C TYR A 115 8.72 -25.53 4.34
N ILE A 116 8.11 -24.97 5.37
CA ILE A 116 8.71 -24.75 6.68
C ILE A 116 7.84 -25.36 7.78
N CYS A 117 8.47 -25.66 8.91
CA CYS A 117 7.77 -26.14 10.10
C CYS A 117 7.55 -24.97 11.07
N ILE A 118 6.31 -24.52 11.19
CA ILE A 118 5.91 -23.47 12.14
C ILE A 118 5.74 -24.09 13.54
N LEU A 119 6.33 -23.46 14.56
CA LEU A 119 6.44 -23.96 15.93
C LEU A 119 5.74 -23.06 16.98
N ASP A 120 5.00 -22.06 16.52
CA ASP A 120 4.20 -21.09 17.29
C ASP A 120 3.35 -21.69 18.43
N LYS A 121 2.89 -22.93 18.28
CA LYS A 121 2.04 -23.63 19.26
C LYS A 121 2.78 -24.33 20.38
N LEU A 122 4.11 -24.38 20.32
CA LEU A 122 4.91 -24.99 21.38
C LEU A 122 5.01 -24.02 22.56
N SER A 123 4.88 -24.54 23.78
CA SER A 123 5.29 -23.79 24.97
C SER A 123 6.81 -23.72 25.10
N GLU A 124 7.32 -22.82 25.94
CA GLU A 124 8.77 -22.71 26.23
C GLU A 124 9.37 -24.05 26.69
N GLU A 125 8.64 -24.84 27.48
CA GLU A 125 9.09 -26.17 27.92
C GLU A 125 9.17 -27.19 26.77
N GLU A 126 8.32 -27.04 25.76
CA GLU A 126 8.25 -27.90 24.57
C GLU A 126 9.22 -27.44 23.48
N CYS A 127 9.69 -26.19 23.53
CA CYS A 127 10.70 -25.62 22.63
C CYS A 127 12.11 -26.15 22.91
N ASN A 128 12.28 -27.46 22.85
CA ASN A 128 13.53 -28.12 23.12
C ASN A 128 13.63 -29.42 22.33
N SER A 129 14.67 -29.54 21.50
CA SER A 129 14.92 -30.73 20.70
C SER A 129 16.38 -31.17 20.80
N SER A 130 16.60 -32.48 20.91
CA SER A 130 17.94 -33.08 20.81
C SER A 130 18.39 -33.30 19.36
N GLN A 131 17.47 -33.12 18.41
CA GLN A 131 17.68 -33.38 16.98
C GLN A 131 17.66 -32.09 16.15
N TYR A 132 16.91 -31.09 16.61
CA TYR A 132 16.67 -29.83 15.91
C TYR A 132 17.13 -28.65 16.78
N ASP A 133 17.47 -27.54 16.14
CA ASP A 133 17.97 -26.32 16.77
C ASP A 133 16.80 -25.40 17.14
N PHE A 134 16.08 -25.76 18.22
CA PHE A 134 14.95 -24.99 18.72
C PHE A 134 15.40 -23.96 19.75
N ASN A 135 14.92 -22.74 19.59
CA ASN A 135 15.18 -21.62 20.49
C ASN A 135 13.85 -20.93 20.81
N TRP A 136 13.71 -20.51 22.07
CA TRP A 136 12.59 -19.66 22.49
C TRP A 136 12.99 -18.22 22.28
N GLU A 137 12.20 -17.46 21.54
CA GLU A 137 12.46 -16.05 21.25
C GLU A 137 11.33 -15.17 21.79
N ILE A 138 11.73 -13.99 22.27
CA ILE A 138 10.81 -12.87 22.52
C ILE A 138 10.46 -12.29 21.15
N ILE A 139 9.17 -12.15 20.87
CA ILE A 139 8.67 -11.70 19.56
C ILE A 139 8.18 -10.26 19.68
N ASN A 140 7.05 -10.02 20.35
CA ASN A 140 6.50 -8.68 20.56
C ASN A 140 6.72 -8.12 21.98
N ASP A 141 7.05 -8.96 22.96
CA ASP A 141 7.24 -8.57 24.37
C ASP A 141 8.63 -7.91 24.57
N VAL A 142 8.93 -6.90 23.74
CA VAL A 142 10.23 -6.24 23.59
C VAL A 142 10.31 -4.92 24.35
N GLY A 143 9.26 -4.53 25.08
CA GLY A 143 9.25 -3.31 25.87
C GLY A 143 8.98 -2.03 25.08
N ILE A 144 9.09 -0.91 25.79
CA ILE A 144 8.58 0.41 25.35
C ILE A 144 9.26 1.02 24.14
N ASP A 145 10.43 0.51 23.74
CA ASP A 145 11.18 0.98 22.58
C ASP A 145 10.91 0.16 21.32
N GLY A 146 10.11 -0.91 21.45
CA GLY A 146 9.76 -1.80 20.35
C GLY A 146 10.94 -2.64 19.86
N LEU A 147 12.04 -2.75 20.61
CA LEU A 147 13.25 -3.44 20.19
C LEU A 147 13.80 -4.37 21.28
N PRO A 148 14.29 -5.57 20.93
CA PRO A 148 14.90 -6.43 21.94
C PRO A 148 16.12 -5.78 22.61
N GLY A 149 16.13 -5.76 23.93
CA GLY A 149 17.15 -5.11 24.75
C GLY A 149 16.84 -3.65 25.05
N ASP A 150 17.88 -2.87 25.35
CA ASP A 150 17.76 -1.43 25.67
C ASP A 150 18.75 -0.65 24.78
N PRO A 151 18.62 -0.70 23.45
CA PRO A 151 19.55 -0.09 22.51
C PRO A 151 19.64 1.44 22.62
N THR A 152 18.67 2.10 23.27
CA THR A 152 18.67 3.57 23.41
C THR A 152 18.77 4.09 24.84
N ASP A 153 18.91 3.21 25.86
CA ASP A 153 19.02 3.56 27.29
C ASP A 153 17.88 4.48 27.72
N GLU A 154 16.64 4.10 27.40
CA GLU A 154 15.45 4.94 27.58
C GLU A 154 15.21 5.31 29.05
N ASN A 155 15.65 4.45 29.95
CA ASN A 155 15.55 4.64 31.39
C ASN A 155 16.75 5.44 31.98
N GLU A 156 17.69 5.89 31.14
CA GLU A 156 18.90 6.65 31.44
C GLU A 156 19.72 6.06 32.60
N ASN A 157 19.74 4.73 32.72
CA ASN A 157 20.46 4.07 33.80
C ASN A 157 21.96 3.88 33.47
N CYS A 158 22.33 4.02 32.20
CA CYS A 158 23.69 3.77 31.74
C CYS A 158 24.58 5.00 31.73
N GLU A 159 25.88 4.76 31.92
CA GLU A 159 26.90 5.79 31.75
C GLU A 159 27.34 5.87 30.28
N ALA A 160 27.63 7.08 29.76
CA ALA A 160 27.97 7.31 28.34
C ALA A 160 29.19 6.49 27.81
N GLU A 161 30.02 5.96 28.70
CA GLU A 161 31.16 5.10 28.35
C GLU A 161 30.70 3.67 27.99
N GLU A 162 29.55 3.23 28.52
CA GLU A 162 28.94 1.91 28.35
C GLU A 162 28.09 1.83 27.07
N LEU A 163 27.58 2.97 26.58
CA LEU A 163 26.88 3.09 25.28
C LEU A 163 27.81 2.98 24.05
N SER A 164 29.12 2.91 24.26
CA SER A 164 30.11 2.86 23.16
C SER A 164 30.41 1.45 22.63
N ASP A 165 29.97 0.41 23.36
CA ASP A 165 30.07 -0.99 22.96
C ASP A 165 28.67 -1.56 22.76
N LYS A 166 28.34 -1.91 21.51
CA LYS A 166 27.04 -2.51 21.14
C LYS A 166 26.71 -3.85 21.80
N ASN A 167 27.67 -4.47 22.49
CA ASN A 167 27.43 -5.69 23.29
C ASN A 167 27.56 -5.41 24.79
N SER A 168 27.54 -4.14 25.18
CA SER A 168 27.51 -3.75 26.58
C SER A 168 26.23 -4.28 27.23
N PRO A 169 26.29 -4.80 28.46
CA PRO A 169 25.10 -5.17 29.23
C PRO A 169 24.04 -4.08 29.27
N CYS A 170 24.46 -2.81 29.20
CA CYS A 170 23.57 -1.65 29.06
C CYS A 170 22.69 -1.69 27.80
N LEU A 171 23.24 -2.06 26.64
CA LEU A 171 22.49 -2.06 25.37
C LEU A 171 21.79 -3.40 25.08
N THR A 172 21.89 -4.34 26.02
CA THR A 172 21.38 -5.71 25.89
C THR A 172 20.57 -6.14 27.11
N GLU A 173 20.44 -5.25 28.10
CA GLU A 173 19.49 -5.48 29.19
C GLU A 173 18.09 -5.16 28.68
N PRO A 174 17.04 -5.75 29.29
CA PRO A 174 15.69 -5.53 28.80
C PRO A 174 15.24 -4.08 28.98
N SER A 175 14.52 -3.51 28.00
CA SER A 175 13.83 -2.24 28.18
C SER A 175 12.71 -2.34 29.22
N GLU A 176 12.12 -1.22 29.62
CA GLU A 176 10.92 -1.25 30.47
C GLU A 176 9.78 -1.95 29.71
N GLY A 177 9.12 -2.92 30.35
CA GLY A 177 8.08 -3.73 29.71
C GLY A 177 8.59 -5.09 29.23
N GLU A 178 9.80 -5.17 28.69
CA GLU A 178 10.29 -6.38 28.00
C GLU A 178 10.26 -7.66 28.86
N GLY A 179 9.74 -8.73 28.25
CA GLY A 179 9.67 -10.09 28.79
C GLY A 179 8.67 -10.27 29.93
N ASN A 180 7.70 -9.36 30.08
CA ASN A 180 6.76 -9.38 31.19
C ASN A 180 5.46 -10.16 30.88
N GLY A 181 5.24 -10.51 29.62
CA GLY A 181 4.10 -11.26 29.12
C GLY A 181 2.79 -10.47 29.04
N VAL A 182 2.87 -9.14 28.90
CA VAL A 182 1.75 -8.20 28.81
C VAL A 182 2.03 -7.24 27.65
N PRO A 183 1.05 -6.93 26.79
CA PRO A 183 1.23 -5.91 25.77
C PRO A 183 1.38 -4.53 26.44
N ASP A 184 2.55 -3.92 26.27
CA ASP A 184 2.85 -2.58 26.77
C ASP A 184 2.91 -1.56 25.62
N CYS A 185 2.76 -0.27 25.95
CA CYS A 185 2.85 0.80 24.95
C CYS A 185 4.20 0.74 24.22
N GLY A 186 4.19 0.87 22.89
CA GLY A 186 5.43 0.91 22.09
C GLY A 186 5.94 -0.46 21.65
N GLU A 187 5.31 -1.55 22.10
CA GLU A 187 5.56 -2.89 21.58
C GLU A 187 4.92 -3.10 20.20
N PRO A 188 5.50 -3.96 19.34
CA PRO A 188 4.89 -4.38 18.07
C PRO A 188 3.49 -4.93 18.28
N ASN A 189 2.56 -4.67 17.35
CA ASN A 189 1.17 -5.08 17.45
C ASN A 189 0.44 -4.53 18.70
N VAL A 190 0.89 -3.39 19.23
CA VAL A 190 0.18 -2.62 20.27
C VAL A 190 0.05 -1.17 19.80
N ASP A 191 -1.15 -0.62 19.83
CA ASP A 191 -1.47 0.74 19.36
C ASP A 191 -1.02 1.00 17.90
N GLU A 192 -1.21 0.01 17.03
CA GLU A 192 -0.81 0.12 15.63
C GLU A 192 -1.79 0.93 14.78
N LEU A 193 -1.38 1.29 13.55
CA LEU A 193 -2.22 2.03 12.62
C LEU A 193 -3.54 1.31 12.34
N GLU A 194 -3.54 -0.02 12.30
CA GLU A 194 -4.75 -0.82 12.17
C GLU A 194 -5.77 -0.47 13.25
N GLU A 195 -5.39 -0.53 14.54
CA GLU A 195 -6.29 -0.29 15.66
C GLU A 195 -6.89 1.10 15.59
N ILE A 196 -6.07 2.09 15.20
CA ILE A 196 -6.53 3.44 14.92
C ILE A 196 -7.55 3.44 13.79
N THR A 197 -7.33 2.70 12.69
CA THR A 197 -8.29 2.70 11.58
C THR A 197 -9.54 1.88 11.82
N GLU A 198 -9.47 0.77 12.56
CA GLU A 198 -10.59 -0.13 12.78
C GLU A 198 -11.46 0.25 13.99
N GLN A 199 -10.84 0.74 15.06
CA GLN A 199 -11.50 0.91 16.37
C GLN A 199 -11.77 2.37 16.75
N SER A 200 -11.29 3.35 15.99
CA SER A 200 -11.48 4.76 16.30
C SER A 200 -12.77 5.37 15.73
N ASP A 201 -13.14 6.53 16.26
CA ASP A 201 -14.24 7.35 15.74
C ASP A 201 -13.83 8.25 14.55
N ILE A 202 -12.72 7.92 13.87
CA ILE A 202 -12.27 8.69 12.69
C ILE A 202 -13.25 8.55 11.53
N HIS A 203 -13.89 7.39 11.37
CA HIS A 203 -14.79 7.14 10.25
C HIS A 203 -16.18 7.70 10.52
N LEU A 204 -16.71 8.50 9.58
CA LEU A 204 -18.12 8.88 9.60
C LEU A 204 -18.97 7.80 8.96
N THR A 205 -19.98 7.33 9.70
CA THR A 205 -20.77 6.13 9.40
C THR A 205 -22.21 6.46 8.98
N ASN A 206 -23.05 5.43 8.83
CA ASN A 206 -24.47 5.55 8.46
C ASN A 206 -25.28 6.44 9.41
N ASP A 207 -24.88 6.55 10.67
CA ASP A 207 -25.57 7.41 11.64
C ASP A 207 -25.19 8.89 11.47
N ASP A 208 -24.10 9.18 10.78
CA ASP A 208 -23.51 10.51 10.64
C ASP A 208 -23.80 11.16 9.27
N CYS A 209 -23.81 10.35 8.20
CA CYS A 209 -23.86 10.85 6.83
C CYS A 209 -24.89 10.15 5.94
N LEU A 210 -25.34 10.88 4.91
CA LEU A 210 -26.02 10.34 3.74
C LEU A 210 -25.09 10.46 2.53
N VAL A 211 -24.76 9.35 1.89
CA VAL A 211 -23.82 9.30 0.75
C VAL A 211 -24.50 8.74 -0.48
N LYS A 212 -24.37 9.44 -1.62
CA LYS A 212 -24.86 8.98 -2.92
C LYS A 212 -24.01 9.49 -4.08
N ILE A 213 -23.98 8.70 -5.15
CA ILE A 213 -23.47 9.13 -6.46
C ILE A 213 -24.66 9.20 -7.42
N THR A 214 -24.69 10.26 -8.24
CA THR A 214 -25.70 10.45 -9.28
C THR A 214 -25.03 10.40 -10.64
N ARG A 215 -25.55 9.61 -11.58
CA ARG A 215 -25.11 9.63 -12.98
C ARG A 215 -26.05 10.44 -13.86
N SER A 216 -25.67 10.61 -15.11
CA SER A 216 -26.47 11.36 -16.08
C SER A 216 -27.87 10.75 -16.21
N GLU A 217 -28.90 11.56 -16.45
CA GLU A 217 -30.33 11.17 -16.33
C GLU A 217 -30.95 11.13 -14.91
N ASN A 218 -30.21 11.52 -13.86
CA ASN A 218 -30.64 11.51 -12.44
C ASN A 218 -30.90 10.11 -11.89
N GLU A 219 -30.17 9.11 -12.38
CA GLU A 219 -30.13 7.82 -11.71
C GLU A 219 -29.17 7.91 -10.51
N GLU A 220 -29.66 7.50 -9.34
CA GLU A 220 -28.95 7.64 -8.07
C GLU A 220 -28.55 6.26 -7.54
N CYS A 221 -27.32 6.16 -7.05
CA CYS A 221 -26.78 5.03 -6.32
C CYS A 221 -26.49 5.49 -4.89
N GLN A 222 -27.19 4.89 -3.91
CA GLN A 222 -26.96 5.15 -2.50
C GLN A 222 -25.84 4.25 -1.96
N PHE A 223 -25.18 4.70 -0.91
CA PHE A 223 -24.09 3.99 -0.27
C PHE A 223 -24.44 3.70 1.18
N LYS A 224 -23.84 2.64 1.71
CA LYS A 224 -23.86 2.30 3.13
C LYS A 224 -22.43 2.14 3.62
N PHE A 225 -22.17 2.56 4.86
CA PHE A 225 -20.91 2.25 5.53
C PHE A 225 -20.80 0.75 5.80
N ASP A 226 -19.64 0.19 5.51
CA ASP A 226 -19.22 -1.18 5.73
C ASP A 226 -17.87 -1.15 6.46
N GLU A 227 -17.78 -1.79 7.62
CA GLU A 227 -16.56 -1.82 8.45
C GLU A 227 -15.44 -2.60 7.75
N ASN A 228 -15.80 -3.52 6.85
CA ASN A 228 -14.86 -4.36 6.11
C ASN A 228 -14.94 -4.05 4.61
N ALA A 229 -14.92 -2.77 4.27
CA ALA A 229 -15.15 -2.30 2.90
C ALA A 229 -13.99 -2.59 1.95
N GLY A 230 -12.81 -2.89 2.47
CA GLY A 230 -11.62 -3.31 1.73
C GLY A 230 -10.50 -3.65 2.71
N SER A 231 -9.37 -4.12 2.19
CA SER A 231 -8.17 -4.38 2.99
C SER A 231 -7.02 -3.46 2.60
N MET A 232 -6.16 -3.15 3.57
CA MET A 232 -4.92 -2.42 3.42
C MET A 232 -3.76 -3.33 3.80
N TYR A 233 -2.72 -3.34 2.98
CA TYR A 233 -1.48 -4.04 3.29
C TYR A 233 -0.50 -3.07 3.96
N ASN A 234 -0.09 -3.36 5.18
CA ASN A 234 0.95 -2.65 5.93
C ASN A 234 2.35 -3.13 5.50
N ALA A 235 2.63 -3.13 4.20
CA ALA A 235 3.84 -3.73 3.65
C ALA A 235 4.47 -2.87 2.55
N ALA A 236 5.79 -2.68 2.62
CA ALA A 236 6.59 -2.07 1.56
C ALA A 236 7.32 -3.15 0.72
N GLY A 237 6.58 -3.94 -0.05
CA GLY A 237 7.12 -4.85 -1.07
C GLY A 237 7.60 -6.23 -0.57
N LEU A 238 7.62 -7.21 -1.48
CA LEU A 238 7.73 -8.64 -1.16
C LEU A 238 9.09 -9.14 -0.64
N ILE A 239 10.20 -8.39 -0.75
CA ILE A 239 11.55 -8.90 -0.44
C ILE A 239 12.42 -7.85 0.28
N GLY A 240 11.80 -6.99 1.08
CA GLY A 240 12.51 -5.99 1.87
C GLY A 240 11.54 -5.13 2.65
N PHE A 241 11.00 -5.71 3.73
CA PHE A 241 10.11 -5.00 4.63
C PHE A 241 10.91 -3.96 5.42
N ALA A 242 10.98 -2.76 4.87
CA ALA A 242 11.10 -1.56 5.69
C ALA A 242 9.69 -1.01 5.81
N ASN A 243 8.96 -1.41 6.85
CA ASN A 243 7.54 -1.09 7.06
C ASN A 243 7.26 0.40 7.30
N GLY A 244 8.20 1.31 7.04
CA GLY A 244 7.99 2.76 7.14
C GLY A 244 7.73 3.28 8.56
N SER A 245 7.46 2.40 9.53
CA SER A 245 7.62 2.65 10.95
C SER A 245 9.13 2.59 11.22
N GLY A 246 9.72 3.66 11.72
CA GLY A 246 11.15 3.68 12.04
C GLY A 246 11.53 2.80 13.23
N CYS A 247 10.63 1.95 13.72
CA CYS A 247 10.75 1.24 15.00
C CYS A 247 11.04 -0.26 14.82
N GLU A 248 10.61 -0.89 13.73
CA GLU A 248 10.99 -2.29 13.46
C GLU A 248 12.20 -2.36 12.54
N ILE A 249 13.40 -2.25 13.13
CA ILE A 249 14.64 -2.57 12.42
C ILE A 249 14.86 -4.09 12.50
N GLY A 250 14.22 -4.80 11.59
CA GLY A 250 14.46 -6.21 11.32
C GLY A 250 13.68 -6.61 10.08
N ASP A 251 14.34 -7.22 9.10
CA ASP A 251 13.65 -7.75 7.92
C ASP A 251 12.65 -8.83 8.39
N GLN A 252 11.39 -8.47 8.65
CA GLN A 252 10.33 -9.47 8.83
C GLN A 252 10.21 -10.20 7.51
N ILE A 253 10.65 -11.46 7.46
CA ILE A 253 10.54 -12.26 6.26
C ILE A 253 9.14 -12.82 6.26
N VAL A 254 8.26 -12.24 5.43
CA VAL A 254 6.97 -12.82 5.13
C VAL A 254 7.19 -14.09 4.32
N LEU A 255 6.77 -15.22 4.86
CA LEU A 255 7.01 -16.54 4.28
C LEU A 255 5.75 -17.30 4.04
N THR A 256 4.74 -17.12 4.87
CA THR A 256 3.48 -17.86 4.78
C THR A 256 2.34 -16.94 4.37
N GLN A 257 1.21 -17.54 4.00
CA GLN A 257 -0.04 -16.79 3.80
C GLN A 257 -0.48 -16.10 5.10
N GLU A 258 -0.24 -16.75 6.24
CA GLU A 258 -0.58 -16.23 7.57
C GLU A 258 0.20 -14.93 7.84
N ASP A 259 1.50 -14.91 7.53
CA ASP A 259 2.34 -13.70 7.66
C ASP A 259 1.88 -12.55 6.74
N LEU A 260 1.28 -12.87 5.58
CA LEU A 260 0.70 -11.85 4.68
C LEU A 260 -0.66 -11.36 5.18
N ASP A 261 -1.47 -12.27 5.70
CA ASP A 261 -2.77 -11.97 6.26
C ASP A 261 -2.62 -11.09 7.51
N ASP A 262 -1.60 -11.34 8.37
CA ASP A 262 -1.28 -10.50 9.53
C ASP A 262 -0.85 -9.08 9.14
N LEU A 263 -0.27 -8.90 7.94
CA LEU A 263 0.06 -7.58 7.40
C LEU A 263 -1.13 -6.91 6.69
N SER A 264 -2.26 -7.59 6.56
CA SER A 264 -3.44 -7.10 5.87
C SER A 264 -4.60 -6.93 6.84
N TYR A 265 -5.00 -5.68 7.09
CA TYR A 265 -6.17 -5.38 7.91
C TYR A 265 -7.30 -4.78 7.09
N ASP A 266 -8.54 -4.93 7.58
CA ASP A 266 -9.71 -4.39 6.91
C ASP A 266 -9.86 -2.90 7.26
N TYR A 267 -10.54 -2.13 6.40
CA TYR A 267 -10.85 -0.74 6.72
C TYR A 267 -12.29 -0.37 6.36
N GLY A 268 -12.83 0.53 7.19
CA GLY A 268 -14.17 1.06 7.05
C GLY A 268 -14.28 2.00 5.86
N ALA A 269 -15.28 1.77 5.01
CA ALA A 269 -15.64 2.70 3.93
C ALA A 269 -17.09 2.54 3.49
N TRP A 270 -17.56 3.50 2.70
CA TRP A 270 -18.88 3.47 2.10
C TRP A 270 -18.85 2.68 0.79
N ARG A 271 -19.73 1.70 0.70
CA ARG A 271 -19.91 0.80 -0.46
C ARG A 271 -21.30 0.99 -1.09
N PRO A 272 -21.47 0.78 -2.40
CA PRO A 272 -22.76 0.85 -3.08
C PRO A 272 -23.81 -0.06 -2.42
N ASP A 273 -25.02 0.47 -2.18
CA ASP A 273 -26.14 -0.28 -1.62
C ASP A 273 -27.27 -0.41 -2.65
N ASN A 274 -27.38 -1.60 -3.26
CA ASN A 274 -28.44 -1.96 -4.21
C ASN A 274 -28.55 -1.04 -5.44
N CYS A 275 -27.41 -0.63 -6.01
CA CYS A 275 -27.36 0.15 -7.23
C CYS A 275 -27.71 -0.69 -8.47
N SER A 276 -28.09 -0.04 -9.57
CA SER A 276 -28.42 -0.75 -10.80
C SER A 276 -27.17 -1.45 -11.37
N PRO A 277 -27.31 -2.64 -11.99
CA PRO A 277 -26.19 -3.29 -12.65
C PRO A 277 -25.60 -2.42 -13.76
N GLY A 278 -24.28 -2.33 -13.84
CA GLY A 278 -23.58 -1.44 -14.78
C GLY A 278 -23.77 0.03 -14.45
N PHE A 279 -24.06 0.37 -13.18
CA PHE A 279 -24.18 1.77 -12.78
C PHE A 279 -22.87 2.51 -13.00
N PHE A 280 -21.73 1.86 -12.70
CA PHE A 280 -20.39 2.45 -12.70
C PHE A 280 -19.59 2.18 -13.99
N GLU A 281 -20.20 1.54 -14.99
CA GLU A 281 -19.57 1.19 -16.27
C GLU A 281 -19.94 2.16 -17.41
N ALA A 282 -20.84 3.13 -17.17
CA ALA A 282 -21.36 4.01 -18.22
C ALA A 282 -20.32 5.08 -18.65
N MET A 283 -19.47 4.73 -19.62
CA MET A 283 -18.34 5.54 -20.11
C MET A 283 -18.72 6.90 -20.70
N GLU A 284 -19.90 7.00 -21.32
CA GLU A 284 -20.36 8.22 -21.98
C GLU A 284 -21.07 9.19 -21.02
N GLU A 285 -21.31 8.77 -19.79
CA GLU A 285 -22.01 9.54 -18.76
C GLU A 285 -21.04 10.27 -17.83
N SER A 286 -21.59 11.18 -17.03
CA SER A 286 -20.88 11.87 -15.96
C SER A 286 -21.49 11.58 -14.61
N TYR A 287 -20.64 11.53 -13.60
CA TYR A 287 -20.94 11.15 -12.23
C TYR A 287 -20.72 12.35 -11.31
N GLU A 288 -21.61 12.52 -10.34
CA GLU A 288 -21.54 13.55 -9.30
C GLU A 288 -21.65 12.91 -7.93
N LEU A 289 -20.75 13.28 -7.02
CA LEU A 289 -20.79 12.88 -5.62
C LEU A 289 -21.65 13.85 -4.81
N TYR A 290 -22.48 13.28 -3.93
CA TYR A 290 -23.23 14.03 -2.92
C TYR A 290 -23.08 13.34 -1.56
N ILE A 291 -22.64 14.11 -0.57
CA ILE A 291 -22.54 13.70 0.83
C ILE A 291 -23.25 14.76 1.68
N ASP A 292 -24.05 14.33 2.65
CA ASP A 292 -24.63 15.21 3.68
C ASP A 292 -24.34 14.63 5.06
N CYS A 293 -23.41 15.22 5.79
CA CYS A 293 -23.07 14.86 7.16
C CYS A 293 -23.56 15.96 8.10
N ASP A 294 -24.64 15.71 8.84
CA ASP A 294 -25.27 16.68 9.76
C ASP A 294 -25.52 18.09 9.17
N GLY A 295 -25.91 18.17 7.89
CA GLY A 295 -26.20 19.41 7.19
C GLY A 295 -24.98 20.07 6.54
N LYS A 296 -23.77 19.49 6.68
CA LYS A 296 -22.59 19.83 5.88
C LYS A 296 -22.67 19.06 4.56
N ILE A 297 -23.16 19.74 3.53
CA ILE A 297 -23.30 19.19 2.18
C ILE A 297 -21.98 19.31 1.42
N ILE A 298 -21.43 18.18 0.99
CA ILE A 298 -20.19 18.09 0.22
C ILE A 298 -20.51 17.55 -1.19
N THR A 299 -20.03 18.25 -2.21
CA THR A 299 -20.18 17.84 -3.62
C THR A 299 -18.88 18.06 -4.39
N SER A 300 -18.72 17.35 -5.50
CA SER A 300 -17.66 17.70 -6.46
C SER A 300 -17.97 19.03 -7.15
N GLN A 301 -16.92 19.75 -7.57
CA GLN A 301 -17.06 21.02 -8.30
C GLN A 301 -17.66 20.82 -9.68
N GLU A 302 -17.22 19.76 -10.35
CA GLU A 302 -17.66 19.37 -11.68
C GLU A 302 -17.96 17.86 -11.67
N PRO A 303 -18.81 17.39 -12.59
CA PRO A 303 -19.04 15.97 -12.79
C PRO A 303 -17.80 15.28 -13.37
N GLU A 304 -17.56 14.04 -12.96
CA GLU A 304 -16.42 13.22 -13.41
C GLU A 304 -16.86 12.25 -14.51
N LYS A 305 -15.97 11.97 -15.45
CA LYS A 305 -16.19 11.00 -16.54
C LYS A 305 -15.21 9.85 -16.43
N ILE A 306 -15.63 8.67 -16.88
CA ILE A 306 -14.76 7.51 -16.88
C ILE A 306 -13.64 7.75 -17.91
N PRO A 307 -12.36 7.75 -17.51
CA PRO A 307 -11.27 7.80 -18.46
C PRO A 307 -11.21 6.47 -19.22
N TYR A 308 -10.84 6.49 -20.49
CA TYR A 308 -10.56 5.23 -21.17
C TYR A 308 -9.30 4.59 -20.58
N PRO A 309 -9.28 3.25 -20.45
CA PRO A 309 -8.11 2.57 -19.92
C PRO A 309 -7.00 2.54 -20.99
N VAL A 310 -5.82 2.03 -20.62
CA VAL A 310 -4.79 1.75 -21.64
C VAL A 310 -5.23 0.58 -22.51
N VAL A 311 -4.56 0.41 -23.66
CA VAL A 311 -4.68 -0.80 -24.48
C VAL A 311 -3.28 -1.38 -24.64
N PHE A 312 -3.06 -2.61 -24.20
CA PHE A 312 -1.82 -3.34 -24.48
C PHE A 312 -1.82 -3.80 -25.93
N VAL A 313 -0.70 -3.62 -26.64
CA VAL A 313 -0.61 -3.85 -28.09
C VAL A 313 0.71 -4.52 -28.46
N ASP A 314 0.75 -5.20 -29.61
CA ASP A 314 2.00 -5.68 -30.19
C ASP A 314 2.84 -4.50 -30.71
N GLU A 315 4.14 -4.47 -30.40
CA GLU A 315 5.06 -3.41 -30.83
C GLU A 315 5.04 -3.22 -32.35
N SER A 316 4.83 -4.29 -33.12
CA SER A 316 4.82 -4.26 -34.59
C SER A 316 3.63 -3.50 -35.18
N ASP A 317 2.53 -3.35 -34.43
CA ASP A 317 1.34 -2.59 -34.84
C ASP A 317 1.46 -1.09 -34.51
N VAL A 318 2.51 -0.68 -33.81
CA VAL A 318 2.78 0.72 -33.45
C VAL A 318 3.37 1.50 -34.63
N ASN A 319 2.54 1.76 -35.64
CA ASN A 319 2.90 2.54 -36.82
C ASN A 319 1.70 3.32 -37.40
N GLU A 320 1.98 4.29 -38.30
CA GLU A 320 0.98 5.18 -38.91
C GLU A 320 -0.10 4.46 -39.71
N ASP A 321 0.24 3.34 -40.35
CA ASP A 321 -0.69 2.60 -41.22
C ASP A 321 -1.59 1.64 -40.42
N ALA A 322 -1.25 1.36 -39.16
CA ALA A 322 -1.99 0.52 -38.22
C ALA A 322 -2.62 1.37 -37.10
N ILE A 323 -2.06 1.36 -35.87
CA ILE A 323 -2.61 2.12 -34.73
C ILE A 323 -2.78 3.62 -35.04
N GLY A 324 -1.84 4.21 -35.77
CA GLY A 324 -1.93 5.63 -36.16
C GLY A 324 -3.16 5.96 -37.00
N SER A 325 -3.73 4.98 -37.71
CA SER A 325 -4.97 5.16 -38.48
C SER A 325 -6.21 5.38 -37.58
N CYS A 326 -6.15 4.96 -36.32
CA CYS A 326 -7.19 5.18 -35.33
C CYS A 326 -7.12 6.55 -34.63
N ALA A 327 -6.09 7.37 -34.86
CA ALA A 327 -5.86 8.65 -34.17
C ALA A 327 -6.79 9.80 -34.63
N ILE A 328 -8.05 9.51 -34.97
CA ILE A 328 -9.03 10.46 -35.51
C ILE A 328 -10.39 10.22 -34.87
N GLY A 329 -10.99 11.27 -34.31
CA GLY A 329 -12.35 11.22 -33.76
C GLY A 329 -12.42 11.66 -32.29
N SER A 330 -13.53 11.34 -31.63
CA SER A 330 -13.65 11.35 -30.18
C SER A 330 -12.87 10.19 -29.55
N GLU A 331 -12.66 10.25 -28.24
CA GLU A 331 -11.98 9.18 -27.48
C GLU A 331 -12.67 7.82 -27.64
N SER A 332 -14.00 7.81 -27.62
CA SER A 332 -14.85 6.65 -27.93
C SER A 332 -14.59 6.10 -29.32
N GLU A 333 -14.55 6.95 -30.35
CA GLU A 333 -14.28 6.54 -31.74
C GLU A 333 -12.86 5.96 -31.91
N ILE A 334 -11.89 6.48 -31.16
CA ILE A 334 -10.52 5.96 -31.12
C ILE A 334 -10.52 4.54 -30.51
N HIS A 335 -11.11 4.36 -29.33
CA HIS A 335 -11.15 3.04 -28.67
C HIS A 335 -11.95 2.00 -29.46
N ASP A 336 -13.08 2.39 -30.06
CA ASP A 336 -13.85 1.52 -30.97
C ASP A 336 -13.01 1.06 -32.17
N CYS A 337 -12.18 1.95 -32.71
CA CYS A 337 -11.26 1.62 -33.81
C CYS A 337 -10.19 0.61 -33.36
N LEU A 338 -9.60 0.81 -32.17
CA LEU A 338 -8.58 -0.09 -31.63
C LEU A 338 -9.12 -1.51 -31.43
N LYS A 339 -10.32 -1.63 -30.84
CA LYS A 339 -10.99 -2.92 -30.64
C LYS A 339 -11.44 -3.57 -31.94
N THR A 340 -12.04 -2.80 -32.86
CA THR A 340 -12.56 -3.35 -34.12
C THR A 340 -11.47 -3.89 -35.04
N ASN A 341 -10.26 -3.36 -34.94
CA ASN A 341 -9.11 -3.83 -35.72
C ASN A 341 -8.26 -4.87 -34.99
N GLU A 342 -8.69 -5.34 -33.80
CA GLU A 342 -8.02 -6.41 -33.04
C GLU A 342 -6.54 -6.08 -32.71
N PHE A 343 -6.26 -4.82 -32.35
CA PHE A 343 -4.91 -4.40 -31.92
C PHE A 343 -4.59 -4.74 -30.46
N GLU A 344 -5.61 -5.03 -29.67
CA GLU A 344 -5.49 -5.39 -28.25
C GLU A 344 -4.80 -6.76 -28.11
N LEU A 345 -3.83 -6.86 -27.21
CA LEU A 345 -3.14 -8.12 -26.93
C LEU A 345 -4.05 -9.07 -26.14
N ASP A 346 -4.52 -10.12 -26.81
CA ASP A 346 -5.34 -11.18 -26.20
C ASP A 346 -4.51 -12.43 -25.80
N GLU A 347 -3.21 -12.48 -26.12
CA GLU A 347 -2.35 -13.64 -25.84
C GLU A 347 -1.45 -13.39 -24.63
N GLN A 348 -1.39 -14.37 -23.72
CA GLN A 348 -0.47 -14.36 -22.58
C GLN A 348 0.98 -14.22 -23.05
N GLN A 349 1.69 -13.24 -22.50
CA GLN A 349 3.08 -12.98 -22.85
C GLN A 349 4.03 -13.88 -22.04
N THR A 350 5.14 -14.29 -22.63
CA THR A 350 6.21 -15.01 -21.92
C THR A 350 7.52 -14.25 -22.06
N PHE A 351 8.09 -13.85 -20.94
CA PHE A 351 9.35 -13.15 -20.85
C PHE A 351 10.43 -14.07 -20.28
N SER A 352 11.66 -13.94 -20.79
CA SER A 352 12.79 -14.71 -20.27
C SER A 352 13.60 -13.86 -19.30
N ILE A 353 14.05 -14.46 -18.19
CA ILE A 353 15.04 -13.84 -17.30
C ILE A 353 16.37 -13.77 -18.04
N CYS A 354 16.86 -12.57 -18.32
CA CYS A 354 18.19 -12.42 -18.86
C CYS A 354 18.86 -11.12 -18.41
N ASN A 355 20.17 -11.19 -18.21
CA ASN A 355 20.95 -10.09 -17.59
C ASN A 355 21.08 -8.83 -18.48
N ASP A 356 20.69 -8.89 -19.76
CA ASP A 356 20.87 -7.82 -20.76
C ASP A 356 19.62 -7.62 -21.65
N CYS A 357 18.43 -8.08 -21.22
CA CYS A 357 17.17 -7.79 -21.91
C CYS A 357 16.30 -6.89 -21.04
N ASP A 358 15.72 -5.87 -21.67
CA ASP A 358 14.60 -5.13 -21.10
C ASP A 358 13.33 -5.81 -21.60
N ASN A 359 12.72 -6.65 -20.77
CA ASN A 359 11.37 -7.15 -21.03
C ASN A 359 10.41 -5.96 -20.94
N ARG A 360 9.67 -5.69 -22.02
CA ARG A 360 8.83 -4.50 -22.14
C ARG A 360 7.43 -4.87 -22.57
N LEU A 361 6.45 -4.28 -21.90
CA LEU A 361 5.06 -4.27 -22.32
C LEU A 361 4.80 -2.98 -23.10
N THR A 362 4.24 -3.10 -24.29
CA THR A 362 3.85 -1.95 -25.10
C THR A 362 2.38 -1.65 -24.87
N TYR A 363 2.08 -0.38 -24.59
CA TYR A 363 0.71 0.07 -24.38
C TYR A 363 0.46 1.43 -25.02
N ILE A 364 -0.80 1.69 -25.34
CA ILE A 364 -1.27 2.96 -25.86
C ILE A 364 -2.39 3.53 -25.00
N SER A 365 -2.53 4.86 -25.02
CA SER A 365 -3.64 5.53 -24.34
C SER A 365 -3.85 6.94 -24.86
N THR A 366 -5.05 7.47 -24.66
CA THR A 366 -5.42 8.88 -24.85
C THR A 366 -5.09 9.73 -23.61
N SER A 367 -4.89 9.09 -22.46
CA SER A 367 -4.40 9.72 -21.21
C SER A 367 -2.90 10.01 -21.28
N VAL A 368 -2.43 10.87 -20.36
CA VAL A 368 -1.00 11.26 -20.25
C VAL A 368 -0.39 10.82 -18.92
N TRP A 369 -1.21 10.57 -17.90
CA TRP A 369 -0.75 10.21 -16.56
C TRP A 369 -1.33 8.86 -16.18
N TYR A 370 -0.48 8.01 -15.61
CA TYR A 370 -0.81 6.64 -15.29
C TYR A 370 -0.21 6.27 -13.93
N GLN A 371 -0.76 5.23 -13.32
CA GLN A 371 -0.09 4.47 -12.28
C GLN A 371 0.12 3.07 -12.83
N ALA A 372 1.39 2.66 -12.86
CA ALA A 372 1.81 1.35 -13.28
C ALA A 372 1.97 0.48 -12.03
N ILE A 373 1.37 -0.71 -12.01
CA ILE A 373 1.46 -1.65 -10.90
C ILE A 373 1.73 -3.05 -11.46
N GLN A 374 2.83 -3.63 -11.02
CA GLN A 374 3.16 -5.03 -11.25
C GLN A 374 2.81 -5.82 -10.00
N TYR A 375 2.04 -6.89 -10.20
CA TYR A 375 1.74 -7.89 -9.19
C TYR A 375 2.43 -9.20 -9.56
N ASN A 376 2.72 -10.02 -8.55
CA ASN A 376 3.14 -11.40 -8.75
C ASN A 376 2.18 -12.34 -8.03
N ASP A 377 2.00 -13.53 -8.59
CA ASP A 377 1.45 -14.67 -7.88
C ASP A 377 2.61 -15.60 -7.49
N PRO A 378 3.10 -15.50 -6.24
CA PRO A 378 4.20 -16.33 -5.74
C PRO A 378 3.82 -17.81 -5.60
N PHE A 379 2.51 -18.14 -5.56
CA PHE A 379 2.02 -19.49 -5.37
C PHE A 379 1.77 -20.23 -6.69
N GLY A 380 1.88 -19.52 -7.83
CA GLY A 380 1.96 -20.10 -9.16
C GLY A 380 0.67 -20.74 -9.65
N ASN A 381 -0.49 -20.36 -9.10
CA ASN A 381 -1.78 -20.92 -9.49
C ASN A 381 -2.47 -20.09 -10.59
N SER A 382 -2.13 -18.80 -10.73
CA SER A 382 -2.91 -17.84 -11.54
C SER A 382 -2.62 -17.88 -13.05
N CYS A 383 -1.52 -18.51 -13.50
CA CYS A 383 -1.29 -18.74 -14.94
C CYS A 383 -1.68 -20.13 -15.42
N ASP A 384 -2.08 -21.02 -14.50
CA ASP A 384 -2.51 -22.37 -14.82
C ASP A 384 -4.05 -22.38 -14.87
N ASP A 385 -4.61 -22.26 -16.09
CA ASP A 385 -6.05 -22.30 -16.42
C ASP A 385 -6.82 -23.55 -15.91
N GLU A 386 -6.14 -24.50 -15.26
CA GLU A 386 -6.71 -25.73 -14.70
C GLU A 386 -7.11 -25.62 -13.21
N SER A 387 -6.82 -24.49 -12.57
CA SER A 387 -7.15 -24.18 -11.18
C SER A 387 -8.58 -23.62 -11.03
N ASP A 388 -9.39 -24.19 -10.12
CA ASP A 388 -10.69 -23.63 -9.71
C ASP A 388 -10.53 -22.61 -8.54
N GLU A 389 -9.30 -22.32 -8.11
CA GLU A 389 -9.00 -21.37 -7.03
C GLU A 389 -8.97 -19.92 -7.56
N GLU A 390 -9.41 -18.95 -6.76
CA GLU A 390 -9.35 -17.53 -7.14
C GLU A 390 -7.88 -17.07 -7.25
N ASP A 391 -7.54 -16.42 -8.36
CA ASP A 391 -6.21 -15.86 -8.57
C ASP A 391 -5.83 -14.89 -7.44
N SER A 392 -4.66 -15.11 -6.85
CA SER A 392 -4.13 -14.29 -5.76
C SER A 392 -2.96 -13.46 -6.27
N TRP A 393 -3.19 -12.15 -6.41
CA TRP A 393 -2.20 -11.20 -6.92
C TRP A 393 -1.65 -10.33 -5.80
N TYR A 394 -0.34 -10.38 -5.59
CA TYR A 394 0.35 -9.61 -4.55
C TYR A 394 1.14 -8.45 -5.15
N TYR A 395 1.10 -7.29 -4.49
CA TYR A 395 1.82 -6.12 -4.95
C TYR A 395 3.33 -6.39 -4.97
N TYR A 396 3.93 -6.29 -6.15
CA TYR A 396 5.37 -6.50 -6.33
C TYR A 396 6.09 -5.16 -6.48
N HIS A 397 5.60 -4.30 -7.38
CA HIS A 397 6.19 -3.00 -7.68
C HIS A 397 5.17 -2.06 -8.30
N GLY A 398 5.36 -0.76 -8.16
CA GLY A 398 4.57 0.23 -8.89
C GLY A 398 5.17 1.62 -8.85
N HIS A 399 4.79 2.45 -9.82
CA HIS A 399 5.20 3.84 -9.90
C HIS A 399 4.25 4.70 -10.74
N PRO A 400 4.20 6.02 -10.47
CA PRO A 400 3.56 6.95 -11.39
C PRO A 400 4.32 6.96 -12.73
N ALA A 401 3.59 6.89 -13.83
CA ALA A 401 4.12 7.01 -15.18
C ALA A 401 3.48 8.19 -15.90
N VAL A 402 4.23 8.76 -16.85
CA VAL A 402 3.75 9.86 -17.70
C VAL A 402 4.08 9.53 -19.14
N ALA A 403 3.18 9.87 -20.05
CA ALA A 403 3.41 9.68 -21.47
C ALA A 403 4.69 10.43 -21.88
N TYR A 404 5.64 9.69 -22.46
CA TYR A 404 6.90 10.27 -22.87
C TYR A 404 6.69 11.38 -23.93
N PRO A 405 7.56 12.40 -23.98
CA PRO A 405 7.53 13.34 -25.10
C PRO A 405 7.91 12.63 -26.42
N PRO A 406 7.44 13.11 -27.59
CA PRO A 406 7.82 12.56 -28.88
C PRO A 406 9.33 12.55 -29.07
N SER A 407 9.88 11.38 -29.40
CA SER A 407 11.32 11.15 -29.58
C SER A 407 11.59 10.20 -30.75
N GLU A 408 12.86 9.92 -31.04
CA GLU A 408 13.21 8.89 -32.04
C GLU A 408 12.80 7.46 -31.61
N THR A 409 12.40 7.27 -30.35
CA THR A 409 12.04 5.99 -29.75
C THR A 409 10.58 5.92 -29.25
N THR A 410 9.78 6.98 -29.43
CA THR A 410 8.37 7.01 -28.98
C THR A 410 7.45 7.47 -30.12
N ASN A 411 6.52 6.60 -30.51
CA ASN A 411 5.72 6.70 -31.74
C ASN A 411 4.30 7.25 -31.47
N HIS A 412 4.17 8.48 -30.95
CA HIS A 412 2.82 9.06 -30.73
C HIS A 412 2.11 9.43 -32.04
N PHE A 413 0.78 9.34 -32.04
CA PHE A 413 -0.04 9.58 -33.22
C PHE A 413 -1.06 10.72 -33.01
N PRO A 414 -1.16 11.70 -33.93
CA PRO A 414 -0.24 11.96 -35.05
C PRO A 414 1.15 12.44 -34.56
N PRO A 415 2.21 12.28 -35.37
CA PRO A 415 3.57 12.55 -34.96
C PRO A 415 3.86 14.05 -34.92
N TYR A 416 4.88 14.44 -34.15
CA TYR A 416 5.36 15.82 -34.07
C TYR A 416 5.60 16.40 -35.49
N PRO A 417 5.17 17.64 -35.79
CA PRO A 417 4.73 18.70 -34.87
C PRO A 417 3.23 18.73 -34.56
N ASN A 418 2.47 17.70 -34.93
CA ASN A 418 1.05 17.64 -34.59
C ASN A 418 0.89 17.32 -33.09
N THR A 419 -0.24 17.73 -32.50
CA THR A 419 -0.59 17.36 -31.12
C THR A 419 -1.02 15.90 -31.12
N PRO A 420 -0.29 14.99 -30.43
CA PRO A 420 -0.68 13.60 -30.35
C PRO A 420 -2.01 13.46 -29.62
N VAL A 421 -2.82 12.51 -30.07
CA VAL A 421 -4.07 12.08 -29.42
C VAL A 421 -3.96 10.66 -28.89
N ILE A 422 -3.10 9.83 -29.49
CA ILE A 422 -2.72 8.52 -28.96
C ILE A 422 -1.25 8.61 -28.54
N TYR A 423 -1.00 8.32 -27.26
CA TYR A 423 0.32 8.20 -26.70
C TYR A 423 0.74 6.73 -26.65
N THR A 424 1.89 6.42 -27.24
CA THR A 424 2.52 5.10 -27.15
C THR A 424 3.57 5.11 -26.06
N ASN A 425 3.58 4.08 -25.22
CA ASN A 425 4.51 3.94 -24.12
C ASN A 425 4.97 2.49 -23.98
N GLU A 426 6.04 2.31 -23.24
CA GLU A 426 6.57 1.01 -22.87
C GLU A 426 6.74 0.98 -21.37
N GLU A 427 6.45 -0.16 -20.77
CA GLU A 427 6.67 -0.42 -19.36
C GLU A 427 7.68 -1.55 -19.18
N VAL A 428 8.66 -1.35 -18.30
CA VAL A 428 9.69 -2.37 -18.05
C VAL A 428 9.14 -3.38 -17.06
N VAL A 429 9.13 -4.65 -17.44
CA VAL A 429 8.81 -5.74 -16.54
C VAL A 429 9.98 -5.93 -15.57
N VAL A 430 9.72 -5.73 -14.28
CA VAL A 430 10.74 -5.85 -13.23
C VAL A 430 10.92 -7.33 -12.89
N SER A 431 12.09 -7.86 -13.22
CA SER A 431 12.56 -9.20 -12.84
C SER A 431 14.08 -9.19 -12.79
N ASN A 432 14.68 -9.50 -11.63
CA ASN A 432 16.11 -9.29 -11.39
C ASN A 432 16.87 -10.59 -11.06
N SER A 433 16.18 -11.71 -10.82
CA SER A 433 16.79 -12.95 -10.39
C SER A 433 15.99 -14.18 -10.78
N SER A 434 16.59 -15.37 -10.66
CA SER A 434 15.88 -16.65 -10.86
C SER A 434 14.75 -16.92 -9.87
N PHE A 435 14.64 -16.13 -8.79
CA PHE A 435 13.51 -16.18 -7.85
C PHE A 435 12.27 -15.48 -8.41
N ASP A 436 12.42 -14.63 -9.44
CA ASP A 436 11.32 -13.91 -10.09
C ASP A 436 10.67 -14.77 -11.21
N ARG A 437 10.79 -16.09 -11.13
CA ARG A 437 10.14 -17.00 -12.08
C ARG A 437 8.74 -17.27 -11.61
N GLY A 438 7.76 -17.10 -12.49
CA GLY A 438 6.38 -17.39 -12.17
C GLY A 438 5.41 -16.48 -12.90
N CYS A 439 4.29 -16.25 -12.22
CA CYS A 439 3.11 -15.58 -12.73
C CYS A 439 3.06 -14.12 -12.30
N TYR A 440 2.77 -13.26 -13.27
CA TYR A 440 2.73 -11.82 -13.05
C TYR A 440 1.54 -11.20 -13.77
N ARG A 441 1.05 -10.11 -13.18
CA ARG A 441 0.03 -9.23 -13.75
C ARG A 441 0.58 -7.83 -13.79
N TYR A 442 0.43 -7.15 -14.92
CA TYR A 442 0.63 -5.72 -15.01
C TYR A 442 -0.72 -5.03 -15.07
N GLU A 443 -1.00 -4.13 -14.14
CA GLU A 443 -2.20 -3.29 -14.15
C GLU A 443 -1.81 -1.83 -14.40
N MET A 444 -2.49 -1.20 -15.34
CA MET A 444 -2.27 0.20 -15.69
C MET A 444 -3.52 1.02 -15.39
N LEU A 445 -3.38 1.96 -14.45
CA LEU A 445 -4.48 2.82 -14.01
C LEU A 445 -4.50 4.14 -14.78
N THR A 446 -5.68 4.55 -15.25
CA THR A 446 -5.97 5.89 -15.77
C THR A 446 -6.95 6.62 -14.85
N PHE A 447 -6.90 7.95 -14.86
CA PHE A 447 -7.57 8.79 -13.87
C PHE A 447 -8.45 9.84 -14.53
N SER A 448 -9.63 10.06 -13.97
CA SER A 448 -10.45 11.22 -14.32
C SER A 448 -9.74 12.53 -13.93
N ASP A 449 -10.14 13.64 -14.54
CA ASP A 449 -9.43 14.91 -14.38
C ASP A 449 -9.39 15.41 -12.91
N GLY A 450 -10.48 15.26 -12.16
CA GLY A 450 -10.51 15.66 -10.75
C GLY A 450 -9.65 14.78 -9.84
N TYR A 451 -9.59 13.47 -10.12
CA TYR A 451 -8.79 12.55 -9.31
C TYR A 451 -7.29 12.65 -9.62
N LYS A 452 -6.94 12.86 -10.88
CA LYS A 452 -5.55 13.02 -11.33
C LYS A 452 -4.81 14.12 -10.55
N ASN A 453 -5.45 15.27 -10.35
CA ASN A 453 -4.84 16.36 -9.59
C ASN A 453 -4.63 15.97 -8.12
N TYR A 454 -5.57 15.27 -7.52
CA TYR A 454 -5.44 14.83 -6.13
C TYR A 454 -4.29 13.82 -5.96
N TYR A 455 -4.21 12.86 -6.88
CA TYR A 455 -3.28 11.74 -6.85
C TYR A 455 -1.83 12.15 -7.16
N PHE A 456 -1.59 12.99 -8.17
CA PHE A 456 -0.23 13.33 -8.63
C PHE A 456 0.31 14.67 -8.13
N SER A 457 -0.53 15.55 -7.56
CA SER A 457 -0.09 16.88 -7.14
C SER A 457 0.63 16.88 -5.79
N GLN A 458 1.63 17.75 -5.68
CA GLN A 458 2.33 18.07 -4.42
C GLN A 458 1.80 19.35 -3.75
N LEU A 459 0.70 19.91 -4.23
CA LEU A 459 0.05 21.07 -3.62
C LEU A 459 -0.50 20.72 -2.23
N ASP A 460 -0.84 21.73 -1.43
CA ASP A 460 -1.50 21.53 -0.14
C ASP A 460 -2.82 20.76 -0.29
N LEU A 461 -3.18 19.92 0.69
CA LEU A 461 -4.41 19.12 0.64
C LEU A 461 -5.70 19.95 0.57
N LYS A 462 -5.66 21.21 1.02
CA LYS A 462 -6.75 22.19 0.88
C LYS A 462 -6.57 23.13 -0.32
N ASP A 463 -5.58 22.89 -1.16
CA ASP A 463 -5.45 23.67 -2.38
C ASP A 463 -6.67 23.40 -3.29
N PRO A 464 -7.38 24.44 -3.76
CA PRO A 464 -8.55 24.27 -4.61
C PRO A 464 -8.26 23.62 -5.97
N GLU A 465 -7.00 23.59 -6.41
CA GLU A 465 -6.57 22.84 -7.61
C GLU A 465 -6.39 21.35 -7.31
N ARG A 466 -5.96 21.00 -6.09
CA ARG A 466 -5.72 19.61 -5.67
C ARG A 466 -7.00 18.88 -5.27
N SER A 467 -7.87 19.55 -4.51
CA SER A 467 -9.18 19.00 -4.14
C SER A 467 -10.27 19.53 -5.06
N ASN A 468 -11.10 18.64 -5.61
CA ASN A 468 -12.30 18.99 -6.35
C ASN A 468 -13.58 19.00 -5.49
N LEU A 469 -13.48 18.85 -4.16
CA LEU A 469 -14.63 18.76 -3.27
C LEU A 469 -14.92 20.06 -2.54
N ARG A 470 -16.21 20.43 -2.44
CA ARG A 470 -16.65 21.68 -1.81
C ARG A 470 -17.81 21.47 -0.85
N SER A 471 -17.80 22.24 0.23
CA SER A 471 -18.98 22.55 1.03
C SER A 471 -19.31 24.04 0.87
N GLY A 472 -20.28 24.35 0.02
CA GLY A 472 -20.53 25.73 -0.41
C GLY A 472 -19.31 26.31 -1.15
N ASN A 473 -18.57 27.22 -0.50
CA ASN A 473 -17.34 27.83 -1.04
C ASN A 473 -16.06 27.31 -0.37
N GLU A 474 -16.18 26.45 0.64
CA GLU A 474 -15.06 25.89 1.38
C GLU A 474 -14.48 24.69 0.63
N VAL A 475 -13.15 24.58 0.59
CA VAL A 475 -12.44 23.41 0.07
C VAL A 475 -12.47 22.31 1.13
N ILE A 476 -12.95 21.13 0.75
CA ILE A 476 -12.90 19.93 1.61
C ILE A 476 -11.66 19.12 1.23
N ILE A 477 -10.96 18.56 2.21
CA ILE A 477 -9.77 17.74 1.95
C ILE A 477 -10.20 16.48 1.19
N GLY A 478 -9.44 16.09 0.17
CA GLY A 478 -9.70 14.89 -0.60
C GLY A 478 -10.21 15.14 -2.02
N SER A 479 -10.78 14.12 -2.65
CA SER A 479 -11.24 14.19 -4.04
C SER A 479 -12.30 13.15 -4.34
N PHE A 480 -13.13 13.45 -5.33
CA PHE A 480 -13.98 12.49 -6.00
C PHE A 480 -13.50 12.29 -7.44
N GLY A 481 -13.41 11.04 -7.88
CA GLY A 481 -13.22 10.77 -9.30
C GLY A 481 -13.24 9.30 -9.64
N ILE A 482 -12.63 8.98 -10.77
CA ILE A 482 -12.76 7.67 -11.38
C ILE A 482 -11.37 7.15 -11.71
N ILE A 483 -11.10 5.92 -11.27
CA ILE A 483 -9.89 5.17 -11.60
C ILE A 483 -10.33 4.01 -12.48
N ASN A 484 -9.93 4.05 -13.74
CA ASN A 484 -10.16 2.95 -14.65
C ASN A 484 -8.85 2.19 -14.87
N SER A 485 -8.93 0.90 -15.17
CA SER A 485 -7.74 0.08 -15.34
C SER A 485 -7.89 -0.93 -16.47
N GLU A 486 -6.74 -1.35 -16.99
CA GLU A 486 -6.61 -2.54 -17.84
C GLU A 486 -5.43 -3.35 -17.31
N SER A 487 -5.52 -4.67 -17.43
CA SER A 487 -4.47 -5.58 -16.96
C SER A 487 -4.06 -6.59 -18.02
N ILE A 488 -2.79 -6.99 -17.97
CA ILE A 488 -2.26 -8.09 -18.79
C ILE A 488 -1.48 -9.06 -17.92
N ASP A 489 -1.73 -10.35 -18.12
CA ASP A 489 -1.05 -11.43 -17.43
C ASP A 489 0.08 -11.99 -18.28
N PHE A 490 1.18 -12.34 -17.62
CA PHE A 490 2.38 -12.82 -18.29
C PHE A 490 3.21 -13.74 -17.38
N ILE A 491 4.06 -14.54 -18.03
CA ILE A 491 4.94 -15.51 -17.37
C ILE A 491 6.39 -15.03 -17.48
N ILE A 492 7.17 -15.22 -16.42
CA ILE A 492 8.62 -15.03 -16.42
C ILE A 492 9.33 -16.38 -16.25
N GLU A 493 10.19 -16.76 -17.19
CA GLU A 493 10.93 -18.05 -17.24
C GLU A 493 12.46 -17.96 -17.24
#